data_AF-A0A833ZDK6-F1
#
_entry.id   AF-A0A833ZDK6-F1
#
_cell.length_a   1.000
_cell.length_b   1.000
_cell.length_c   1.000
_cell.angle_alpha   90.00
_cell.angle_beta   90.00
_cell.angle_gamma   90.00
#
_symmetry.space_group_name_H-M   'P 1'
#
loop_
_entity.id
_entity.type
_entity.pdbx_description
1 polymer ?
#
loop_
_entity_poly.entity_id
_entity_poly.type
_entity_poly.pdbx_seq_one_letter_code
_entity_poly.pdbx_strand_id
1 'polypeptide(L)'
;MADIPEGTLPDKQSTKQAIRLLEKMKTSASPFFLAVGYHKPHIPFRYPKEFQKLYPLENITLAPDPQVPAGLPPVAYNPWMDIRLREDIQDLNLSVPYGPIPVDFQRKIRQSYFASVSYLDTQVGHLLSALDDFHLANSTIVAFTSDHGWSLGEHGEWAKYSNFDVATHVPLMFYVPRRTALLPEAGKKLFPYIDPFDPASELMEPGQQVVDLVELVSLFPTLTGLAGLHVPPRCPIPSFHVELCREGQSLLKHFRFQDLEEDLTLHDNPHESIAYSQYPRPADYPQWNSDKPSLKDIKVMGYSIRTIDYRYTVWVGFNPHEFLANFSDVHAGELYFVDSDPFQDHNMYNDSQGGDLQSLIPWVVPTTKGV
;
A
#
# COMPACT_ATOMS: atom_id res chain seq x y z
N MET A 1 -1.86 21.47 27.36
CA MET A 1 -1.82 21.35 25.87
C MET A 1 -0.35 21.46 25.52
N ALA A 2 0.22 20.47 24.84
CA ALA A 2 1.54 20.68 24.25
C ALA A 2 1.41 21.83 23.26
N ASP A 3 2.27 22.84 23.39
CA ASP A 3 2.32 23.98 22.49
C ASP A 3 2.59 23.41 21.07
N ILE A 4 1.66 23.58 20.13
CA ILE A 4 1.88 23.14 18.76
C ILE A 4 2.66 24.27 18.09
N PRO A 5 3.94 24.10 17.74
CA PRO A 5 4.68 25.17 17.07
C PRO A 5 3.92 25.62 15.82
N GLU A 6 3.82 26.94 15.64
CA GLU A 6 3.05 27.58 14.56
C GLU A 6 1.52 27.36 14.59
N GLY A 7 0.98 26.65 15.60
CA GLY A 7 -0.45 26.45 15.77
C GLY A 7 -1.12 25.61 14.68
N THR A 8 -0.36 24.80 13.93
CA THR A 8 -0.87 24.01 12.79
C THR A 8 -0.21 22.64 12.65
N LEU A 9 -0.74 21.81 11.74
CA LEU A 9 -0.20 20.50 11.36
C LEU A 9 0.07 20.46 9.85
N PRO A 10 1.04 19.65 9.37
CA PRO A 10 1.45 19.63 7.97
C PRO A 10 0.27 19.32 7.02
N ASP A 11 -0.59 18.35 7.36
CA ASP A 11 -1.70 17.99 6.48
C ASP A 11 -2.79 19.07 6.38
N LYS A 12 -2.96 19.90 7.44
CA LYS A 12 -3.78 21.12 7.38
C LYS A 12 -3.18 22.16 6.44
N GLN A 13 -1.85 22.32 6.47
CA GLN A 13 -1.15 23.25 5.58
C GLN A 13 -1.24 22.79 4.12
N SER A 14 -1.00 21.50 3.86
CA SER A 14 -1.13 20.88 2.53
C SER A 14 -2.53 21.05 1.97
N THR A 15 -3.57 20.73 2.73
CA THR A 15 -4.98 20.89 2.31
C THR A 15 -5.29 22.34 1.97
N LYS A 16 -4.94 23.28 2.86
CA LYS A 16 -5.18 24.70 2.64
C LYS A 16 -4.47 25.22 1.39
N GLN A 17 -3.25 24.76 1.14
CA GLN A 17 -2.49 25.17 -0.05
C GLN A 17 -3.05 24.54 -1.32
N ALA A 18 -3.43 23.26 -1.30
CA ALA A 18 -4.06 22.58 -2.43
C ALA A 18 -5.37 23.26 -2.85
N ILE A 19 -6.23 23.63 -1.89
CA ILE A 19 -7.48 24.36 -2.16
C ILE A 19 -7.20 25.70 -2.85
N ARG A 20 -6.20 26.47 -2.39
CA ARG A 20 -5.79 27.73 -3.05
C ARG A 20 -5.28 27.52 -4.48
N LEU A 21 -4.56 26.43 -4.72
CA LEU A 21 -4.10 26.08 -6.07
C LEU A 21 -5.27 25.71 -6.97
N LEU A 22 -6.25 24.94 -6.50
CA LEU A 22 -7.48 24.63 -7.24
C LEU A 22 -8.25 25.91 -7.61
N GLU A 23 -8.41 26.83 -6.66
CA GLU A 23 -9.07 28.13 -6.89
C GLU A 23 -8.34 28.93 -7.98
N LYS A 24 -7.00 28.97 -7.94
CA LYS A 24 -6.19 29.64 -8.98
C LYS A 24 -6.35 28.97 -10.34
N MET A 25 -6.33 27.63 -10.39
CA MET A 25 -6.43 26.88 -11.65
C MET A 25 -7.80 27.02 -12.32
N LYS A 26 -8.86 27.37 -11.59
CA LYS A 26 -10.17 27.69 -12.17
C LYS A 26 -10.12 28.81 -13.22
N THR A 27 -9.21 29.76 -13.06
CA THR A 27 -9.02 30.88 -14.01
C THR A 27 -8.00 30.61 -15.11
N SER A 28 -7.30 29.47 -15.04
CA SER A 28 -6.31 29.08 -16.04
C SER A 28 -6.98 28.48 -17.27
N ALA A 29 -6.44 28.77 -18.46
CA ALA A 29 -6.84 28.07 -19.68
C ALA A 29 -6.24 26.66 -19.79
N SER A 30 -5.10 26.41 -19.13
CA SER A 30 -4.44 25.10 -19.12
C SER A 30 -5.03 24.19 -18.04
N PRO A 31 -5.13 22.86 -18.29
CA PRO A 31 -5.50 21.88 -17.27
C PRO A 31 -4.41 21.78 -16.19
N PHE A 32 -4.72 21.11 -15.08
CA PHE A 32 -3.79 20.88 -13.99
C PHE A 32 -3.53 19.39 -13.73
N PHE A 33 -2.34 19.10 -13.24
CA PHE A 33 -2.01 17.88 -12.51
C PHE A 33 -1.56 18.31 -11.11
N LEU A 34 -2.32 17.94 -10.08
CA LEU A 34 -2.06 18.33 -8.70
C LEU A 34 -1.86 17.07 -7.84
N ALA A 35 -0.62 16.83 -7.41
CA ALA A 35 -0.32 15.79 -6.45
C ALA A 35 -0.34 16.37 -5.02
N VAL A 36 -1.16 15.78 -4.14
CA VAL A 36 -1.25 16.16 -2.73
C VAL A 36 -0.80 14.98 -1.88
N GLY A 37 0.44 15.03 -1.40
CA GLY A 37 0.98 14.01 -0.50
C GLY A 37 0.67 14.33 0.95
N TYR A 38 -0.20 13.55 1.57
CA TYR A 38 -0.47 13.62 3.00
C TYR A 38 0.58 12.85 3.81
N HIS A 39 0.85 13.29 5.04
CA HIS A 39 1.83 12.69 5.93
C HIS A 39 1.22 11.66 6.89
N LYS A 40 0.05 11.91 7.48
CA LYS A 40 -0.60 10.92 8.34
C LYS A 40 -1.18 9.79 7.48
N PRO A 41 -1.18 8.53 7.95
CA PRO A 41 -0.90 8.07 9.31
C PRO A 41 0.58 7.74 9.61
N HIS A 42 1.56 8.13 8.78
CA HIS A 42 2.98 7.86 9.08
C HIS A 42 3.36 8.40 10.48
N ILE A 43 4.23 7.71 11.20
CA ILE A 43 4.71 8.14 12.51
C ILE A 43 5.43 9.51 12.48
N PRO A 44 5.46 10.28 13.59
CA PRO A 44 4.70 10.05 14.81
C PRO A 44 3.20 10.34 14.60
N PHE A 45 2.35 9.68 15.40
CA PHE A 45 0.90 9.88 15.39
C PHE A 45 0.53 11.20 16.07
N ARG A 46 0.71 12.30 15.35
CA ARG A 46 0.37 13.65 15.80
C ARG A 46 -0.85 14.15 15.04
N TYR A 47 -1.99 14.18 15.73
CA TYR A 47 -3.31 14.55 15.22
C TYR A 47 -4.07 15.38 16.27
N PRO A 48 -5.13 16.12 15.89
CA PRO A 48 -5.96 16.84 16.85
C PRO A 48 -6.64 15.88 17.84
N LYS A 49 -6.54 16.15 19.14
CA LYS A 49 -6.89 15.18 20.21
C LYS A 49 -8.37 14.73 20.17
N GLU A 50 -9.26 15.54 19.60
CA GLU A 50 -10.66 15.21 19.41
C GLU A 50 -10.87 13.89 18.66
N PHE A 51 -10.03 13.56 17.66
CA PHE A 51 -10.13 12.31 16.90
C PHE A 51 -9.86 11.06 17.74
N GLN A 52 -9.14 11.20 18.87
CA GLN A 52 -8.94 10.09 19.81
C GLN A 52 -10.28 9.60 20.40
N LYS A 53 -11.27 10.49 20.53
CA LYS A 53 -12.58 10.18 21.13
C LYS A 53 -13.43 9.24 20.28
N LEU A 54 -13.16 9.16 18.97
CA LEU A 54 -13.84 8.23 18.05
C LEU A 54 -13.50 6.76 18.39
N TYR A 55 -12.39 6.52 19.09
CA TYR A 55 -11.80 5.21 19.30
C TYR A 55 -11.50 4.95 20.78
N PRO A 56 -12.51 4.82 21.66
CA PRO A 56 -12.30 4.50 23.07
C PRO A 56 -11.53 3.17 23.21
N LEU A 57 -10.51 3.11 24.09
CA LEU A 57 -9.61 1.95 24.20
C LEU A 57 -10.33 0.67 24.60
N GLU A 58 -11.47 0.79 25.29
CA GLU A 58 -12.35 -0.31 25.68
C GLU A 58 -12.91 -1.07 24.46
N ASN A 59 -13.03 -0.38 23.32
CA ASN A 59 -13.53 -0.94 22.06
C ASN A 59 -12.39 -1.32 21.09
N ILE A 60 -11.12 -1.16 21.47
CA ILE A 60 -9.97 -1.50 20.64
C ILE A 60 -9.44 -2.88 21.02
N THR A 61 -9.53 -3.81 20.06
CA THR A 61 -8.89 -5.14 20.16
C THR A 61 -7.46 -5.11 19.63
N LEU A 62 -6.69 -6.16 19.92
CA LEU A 62 -5.41 -6.42 19.25
C LEU A 62 -5.62 -6.82 17.78
N ALA A 63 -4.52 -7.00 17.05
CA ALA A 63 -4.52 -7.76 15.81
C ALA A 63 -5.06 -9.20 16.06
N PRO A 64 -5.67 -9.85 15.06
CA PRO A 64 -6.12 -11.26 15.17
C PRO A 64 -4.99 -12.22 15.56
N ASP A 65 -3.79 -11.91 15.10
CA ASP A 65 -2.58 -12.73 15.06
C ASP A 65 -1.37 -12.00 15.71
N PRO A 66 -1.44 -11.60 17.00
CA PRO A 66 -0.45 -10.72 17.60
C PRO A 66 0.89 -11.42 17.95
N GLN A 67 1.05 -12.69 17.59
CA GLN A 67 2.22 -13.51 17.90
C GLN A 67 3.09 -13.67 16.67
N VAL A 68 4.40 -13.83 16.86
CA VAL A 68 5.30 -14.20 15.76
C VAL A 68 4.99 -15.64 15.34
N PRO A 69 4.59 -15.91 14.09
CA PRO A 69 4.27 -17.26 13.65
C PRO A 69 5.49 -18.17 13.71
N ALA A 70 5.30 -19.42 14.16
CA ALA A 70 6.40 -20.38 14.26
C ALA A 70 7.02 -20.72 12.89
N GLY A 71 6.24 -20.62 11.81
CA GLY A 71 6.67 -20.88 10.43
C GLY A 71 7.27 -19.67 9.71
N LEU A 72 7.30 -18.48 10.33
CA LEU A 72 7.87 -17.27 9.72
C LEU A 72 9.40 -17.36 9.73
N PRO A 73 10.08 -17.44 8.57
CA PRO A 73 11.53 -17.45 8.56
C PRO A 73 12.10 -16.11 9.09
N PRO A 74 13.18 -16.13 9.90
CA PRO A 74 13.74 -14.90 10.48
C PRO A 74 14.13 -13.83 9.45
N VAL A 75 14.47 -14.22 8.23
CA VAL A 75 14.85 -13.29 7.15
C VAL A 75 13.66 -12.44 6.69
N ALA A 76 12.44 -12.97 6.81
CA ALA A 76 11.22 -12.24 6.47
C ALA A 76 10.84 -11.23 7.56
N TYR A 77 11.24 -11.46 8.81
CA TYR A 77 10.84 -10.62 9.93
C TYR A 77 11.55 -9.26 9.96
N ASN A 78 10.79 -8.17 10.15
CA ASN A 78 11.35 -6.83 10.33
C ASN A 78 11.41 -6.37 11.82
N PRO A 79 12.55 -5.86 12.33
CA PRO A 79 12.71 -5.54 13.76
C PRO A 79 12.08 -4.21 14.23
N TRP A 80 11.51 -3.41 13.32
CA TRP A 80 10.78 -2.16 13.59
C TRP A 80 11.53 -1.16 14.48
N MET A 81 12.82 -1.01 14.22
CA MET A 81 13.77 -0.18 14.97
C MET A 81 13.40 1.29 14.99
N ASP A 82 12.77 1.82 13.94
CA ASP A 82 12.41 3.24 13.84
C ASP A 82 11.42 3.64 14.96
N ILE A 83 10.36 2.86 15.20
CA ILE A 83 9.38 3.20 16.25
C ILE A 83 9.99 3.14 17.65
N ARG A 84 10.99 2.28 17.87
CA ARG A 84 11.72 2.13 19.15
C ARG A 84 12.53 3.36 19.54
N LEU A 85 12.70 4.34 18.65
CA LEU A 85 13.43 5.57 18.95
C LEU A 85 12.57 6.65 19.65
N ARG A 86 11.26 6.43 19.80
CA ARG A 86 10.37 7.39 20.48
C ARG A 86 10.41 7.17 21.99
N GLU A 87 10.41 8.25 22.76
CA GLU A 87 10.57 8.25 24.23
C GLU A 87 9.58 7.29 24.91
N ASP A 88 8.30 7.38 24.55
CA ASP A 88 7.22 6.55 25.10
C ASP A 88 7.36 5.05 24.76
N ILE A 89 8.07 4.70 23.69
CA ILE A 89 8.42 3.32 23.34
C ILE A 89 9.72 2.88 24.04
N GLN A 90 10.72 3.77 24.11
CA GLN A 90 12.00 3.49 24.79
C GLN A 90 11.78 3.15 26.27
N ASP A 91 10.88 3.88 26.93
CA ASP A 91 10.53 3.69 28.33
C ASP A 91 9.89 2.31 28.62
N LEU A 92 9.41 1.60 27.59
CA LEU A 92 8.87 0.24 27.74
C LEU A 92 9.97 -0.83 27.82
N ASN A 93 11.23 -0.47 27.53
CA ASN A 93 12.39 -1.37 27.56
C ASN A 93 12.15 -2.71 26.81
N LEU A 94 11.65 -2.60 25.58
CA LEU A 94 11.26 -3.75 24.75
C LEU A 94 12.48 -4.56 24.31
N SER A 95 12.40 -5.88 24.39
CA SER A 95 13.36 -6.80 23.78
C SER A 95 13.44 -6.59 22.26
N VAL A 96 14.65 -6.71 21.72
CA VAL A 96 14.96 -6.65 20.28
C VAL A 96 15.37 -8.07 19.84
N PRO A 97 14.92 -8.58 18.67
CA PRO A 97 14.10 -7.89 17.65
C PRO A 97 12.59 -8.15 17.77
N TYR A 98 12.15 -9.10 18.61
CA TYR A 98 10.78 -9.62 18.55
C TYR A 98 9.77 -8.96 19.50
N GLY A 99 10.21 -8.14 20.47
CA GLY A 99 9.31 -7.67 21.52
C GLY A 99 8.79 -8.83 22.38
N PRO A 100 7.48 -8.91 22.70
CA PRO A 100 6.37 -8.15 22.11
C PRO A 100 6.18 -6.76 22.75
N ILE A 101 5.44 -5.88 22.08
CA ILE A 101 4.93 -4.65 22.69
C ILE A 101 3.86 -5.02 23.74
N PRO A 102 3.83 -4.42 24.94
CA PRO A 102 2.79 -4.66 25.93
C PRO A 102 1.39 -4.43 25.37
N VAL A 103 0.43 -5.31 25.69
CA VAL A 103 -0.95 -5.31 25.18
C VAL A 103 -1.61 -3.93 25.26
N ASP A 104 -1.47 -3.23 26.38
CA ASP A 104 -2.05 -1.90 26.57
C ASP A 104 -1.45 -0.87 25.61
N PHE A 105 -0.15 -0.99 25.31
CA PHE A 105 0.53 -0.10 24.38
C PHE A 105 0.21 -0.45 22.92
N GLN A 106 0.04 -1.73 22.58
CA GLN A 106 -0.46 -2.14 21.25
C GLN A 106 -1.81 -1.49 20.93
N ARG A 107 -2.75 -1.52 21.89
CA ARG A 107 -4.06 -0.86 21.74
C ARG A 107 -3.95 0.65 21.59
N LYS A 108 -3.01 1.30 22.30
CA LYS A 108 -2.73 2.75 22.15
C LYS A 108 -2.16 3.11 20.78
N ILE A 109 -1.28 2.27 20.23
CA ILE A 109 -0.77 2.42 18.86
C ILE A 109 -1.95 2.35 17.87
N ARG A 110 -2.77 1.30 17.95
CA ARG A 110 -3.94 1.10 17.08
C ARG A 110 -4.93 2.27 17.18
N GLN A 111 -5.28 2.70 18.39
CA GLN A 111 -6.11 3.89 18.62
C GLN A 111 -5.54 5.13 17.91
N SER A 112 -4.23 5.36 18.05
CA SER A 112 -3.58 6.53 17.47
C SER A 112 -3.43 6.47 15.96
N TYR A 113 -3.26 5.26 15.41
CA TYR A 113 -3.29 5.02 13.97
C TYR A 113 -4.69 5.32 13.41
N PHE A 114 -5.75 4.74 13.99
CA PHE A 114 -7.13 4.96 13.56
C PHE A 114 -7.54 6.43 13.68
N ALA A 115 -7.20 7.10 14.79
CA ALA A 115 -7.44 8.53 14.95
C ALA A 115 -6.69 9.38 13.91
N SER A 116 -5.47 8.98 13.53
CA SER A 116 -4.71 9.63 12.46
C SER A 116 -5.37 9.43 11.08
N VAL A 117 -5.98 8.27 10.84
CA VAL A 117 -6.74 7.96 9.62
C VAL A 117 -8.01 8.80 9.55
N SER A 118 -8.82 8.89 10.60
CA SER A 118 -10.00 9.80 10.60
C SER A 118 -9.60 11.26 10.44
N TYR A 119 -8.49 11.67 11.04
CA TYR A 119 -7.95 13.01 10.82
C TYR A 119 -7.58 13.23 9.34
N LEU A 120 -6.86 12.28 8.72
CA LEU A 120 -6.55 12.31 7.29
C LEU A 120 -7.83 12.40 6.45
N ASP A 121 -8.84 11.59 6.78
CA ASP A 121 -10.12 11.57 6.07
C ASP A 121 -10.79 12.94 6.06
N THR A 122 -10.80 13.68 7.17
CA THR A 122 -11.31 15.07 7.17
C THR A 122 -10.52 16.00 6.26
N GLN A 123 -9.20 15.81 6.14
CA GLN A 123 -8.36 16.62 5.24
C GLN A 123 -8.68 16.33 3.77
N VAL A 124 -8.88 15.05 3.44
CA VAL A 124 -9.36 14.61 2.11
C VAL A 124 -10.75 15.18 1.85
N GLY A 125 -11.69 15.06 2.79
CA GLY A 125 -13.05 15.59 2.69
C GLY A 125 -13.08 17.09 2.45
N HIS A 126 -12.23 17.87 3.12
CA HIS A 126 -12.11 19.31 2.86
C HIS A 126 -11.59 19.60 1.45
N LEU A 127 -10.59 18.85 0.97
CA LEU A 127 -10.05 19.02 -0.38
C LEU A 127 -11.09 18.67 -1.46
N LEU A 128 -11.78 17.54 -1.31
CA LEU A 128 -12.80 17.09 -2.26
C LEU A 128 -14.05 17.97 -2.23
N SER A 129 -14.50 18.44 -1.06
CA SER A 129 -15.60 19.40 -0.96
C SER A 129 -15.27 20.71 -1.66
N ALA A 130 -14.03 21.20 -1.54
CA ALA A 130 -13.60 22.40 -2.25
C ALA A 130 -13.57 22.20 -3.78
N LEU A 131 -13.14 21.01 -4.23
CA LEU A 131 -13.17 20.63 -5.64
C LEU A 131 -14.59 20.66 -6.22
N ASP A 132 -15.58 20.23 -5.43
CA ASP A 132 -17.01 20.36 -5.74
C ASP A 132 -17.51 21.81 -5.75
N ASP A 133 -17.15 22.60 -4.73
CA ASP A 133 -17.51 24.02 -4.59
C ASP A 133 -16.96 24.86 -5.76
N PHE A 134 -15.82 24.46 -6.31
CA PHE A 134 -15.24 25.07 -7.50
C PHE A 134 -15.81 24.54 -8.81
N HIS A 135 -16.76 23.60 -8.76
CA HIS A 135 -17.38 22.92 -9.91
C HIS A 135 -16.37 22.17 -10.78
N LEU A 136 -15.30 21.65 -10.18
CA LEU A 136 -14.24 20.92 -10.89
C LEU A 136 -14.49 19.41 -10.93
N ALA A 137 -15.43 18.88 -10.12
CA ALA A 137 -15.74 17.45 -10.06
C ALA A 137 -16.15 16.84 -11.41
N ASN A 138 -16.72 17.61 -12.33
CA ASN A 138 -17.14 17.12 -13.64
C ASN A 138 -16.00 17.05 -14.69
N SER A 139 -14.80 17.55 -14.34
CA SER A 139 -13.66 17.70 -15.25
C SER A 139 -12.32 17.23 -14.64
N THR A 140 -12.33 16.71 -13.43
CA THR A 140 -11.12 16.29 -12.72
C THR A 140 -11.17 14.82 -12.37
N ILE A 141 -10.16 14.08 -12.81
CA ILE A 141 -9.89 12.71 -12.35
C ILE A 141 -9.31 12.80 -10.94
N VAL A 142 -9.78 11.96 -10.02
CA VAL A 142 -9.21 11.84 -8.68
C VAL A 142 -8.67 10.42 -8.52
N ALA A 143 -7.38 10.28 -8.28
CA ALA A 143 -6.75 9.03 -7.90
C ALA A 143 -6.31 9.14 -6.43
N PHE A 144 -6.77 8.21 -5.59
CA PHE A 144 -6.39 8.12 -4.19
C PHE A 144 -5.64 6.81 -3.96
N THR A 145 -4.45 6.90 -3.38
CA THR A 145 -3.62 5.73 -3.07
C THR A 145 -2.72 5.98 -1.88
N SER A 146 -2.08 4.93 -1.38
CA SER A 146 -0.94 4.99 -0.47
C SER A 146 0.33 4.46 -1.16
N ASP A 147 1.50 4.78 -0.60
CA ASP A 147 2.80 4.28 -1.03
C ASP A 147 3.07 2.84 -0.55
N HIS A 148 2.58 2.48 0.65
CA HIS A 148 2.66 1.14 1.22
C HIS A 148 1.70 0.97 2.42
N GLY A 149 1.55 -0.25 2.94
CA GLY A 149 0.77 -0.55 4.15
C GLY A 149 1.51 -0.28 5.47
N TRP A 150 0.95 -0.75 6.60
CA TRP A 150 1.55 -0.63 7.93
C TRP A 150 0.97 -1.68 8.90
N SER A 151 1.79 -2.63 9.35
CA SER A 151 1.44 -3.65 10.35
C SER A 151 1.17 -3.02 11.71
N LEU A 152 0.03 -3.37 12.32
CA LEU A 152 -0.51 -2.91 13.59
C LEU A 152 -0.55 -4.02 14.66
N GLY A 153 0.42 -4.94 14.58
CA GLY A 153 0.61 -6.06 15.49
C GLY A 153 0.45 -7.43 14.84
N GLU A 154 -0.05 -7.51 13.59
CA GLU A 154 -0.13 -8.73 12.80
C GLU A 154 1.26 -9.39 12.72
N HIS A 155 1.32 -10.71 12.94
CA HIS A 155 2.54 -11.52 13.04
C HIS A 155 3.57 -11.02 14.09
N GLY A 156 3.14 -10.26 15.09
CA GLY A 156 4.04 -9.56 16.02
C GLY A 156 4.85 -8.43 15.38
N GLU A 157 4.56 -8.06 14.12
CA GLU A 157 5.24 -7.02 13.38
C GLU A 157 4.60 -5.64 13.56
N TRP A 158 5.42 -4.62 13.34
CA TRP A 158 5.02 -3.22 13.30
C TRP A 158 5.70 -2.55 12.10
N ALA A 159 5.10 -1.48 11.59
CA ALA A 159 5.59 -0.77 10.41
C ALA A 159 5.44 -1.55 9.09
N LYS A 160 6.38 -1.48 8.15
CA LYS A 160 6.11 -1.79 6.73
C LYS A 160 7.18 -2.58 6.00
N TYR A 161 8.30 -2.86 6.64
CA TYR A 161 9.53 -3.28 5.96
C TYR A 161 9.48 -4.77 5.62
N SER A 162 8.39 -5.23 5.02
CA SER A 162 7.94 -6.62 4.96
C SER A 162 7.22 -6.90 3.64
N ASN A 163 7.10 -8.19 3.30
CA ASN A 163 6.35 -8.66 2.13
C ASN A 163 4.94 -9.15 2.48
N PHE A 164 4.47 -9.09 3.74
CA PHE A 164 3.10 -9.43 4.10
C PHE A 164 2.05 -8.54 3.41
N ASP A 165 0.82 -9.04 3.27
CA ASP A 165 -0.30 -8.26 2.70
C ASP A 165 -0.52 -6.95 3.47
N VAL A 166 -0.44 -6.95 4.80
CA VAL A 166 -0.60 -5.74 5.64
C VAL A 166 0.43 -4.63 5.35
N ALA A 167 1.57 -4.97 4.77
CA ALA A 167 2.64 -4.03 4.41
C ALA A 167 2.62 -3.62 2.94
N THR A 168 2.02 -4.43 2.06
CA THR A 168 2.08 -4.27 0.59
C THR A 168 0.73 -3.93 -0.05
N HIS A 169 -0.38 -4.31 0.58
CA HIS A 169 -1.73 -3.98 0.13
C HIS A 169 -2.05 -2.52 0.47
N VAL A 170 -2.39 -1.75 -0.56
CA VAL A 170 -2.71 -0.32 -0.46
C VAL A 170 -4.12 -0.03 -0.99
N PRO A 171 -4.82 1.00 -0.46
CA PRO A 171 -6.02 1.48 -1.12
C PRO A 171 -5.66 2.03 -2.50
N LEU A 172 -6.47 1.75 -3.52
CA LEU A 172 -6.35 2.34 -4.84
C LEU A 172 -7.73 2.64 -5.39
N MET A 173 -8.10 3.92 -5.42
CA MET A 173 -9.41 4.37 -5.89
C MET A 173 -9.25 5.37 -7.03
N PHE A 174 -10.08 5.23 -8.06
CA PHE A 174 -10.17 6.16 -9.17
C PHE A 174 -11.59 6.68 -9.32
N TYR A 175 -11.74 7.99 -9.26
CA TYR A 175 -12.92 8.70 -9.75
C TYR A 175 -12.61 9.28 -11.12
N VAL A 176 -13.45 8.94 -12.09
CA VAL A 176 -13.36 9.39 -13.48
C VAL A 176 -14.71 10.01 -13.86
N PRO A 177 -14.77 11.34 -14.09
CA PRO A 177 -16.03 12.02 -14.38
C PRO A 177 -16.78 11.37 -15.54
N ARG A 178 -18.09 11.12 -15.36
CA ARG A 178 -18.99 10.50 -16.35
C ARG A 178 -18.67 9.04 -16.70
N ARG A 179 -17.74 8.40 -15.99
CA ARG A 179 -17.36 7.00 -16.19
C ARG A 179 -17.62 6.16 -14.95
N THR A 180 -17.04 6.55 -13.82
CA THR A 180 -17.22 5.81 -12.55
C THR A 180 -18.44 6.27 -11.76
N ALA A 181 -18.96 7.47 -12.06
CA ALA A 181 -20.22 7.97 -11.54
C ALA A 181 -20.91 8.87 -12.58
N LEU A 182 -22.24 8.92 -12.51
CA LEU A 182 -23.02 9.93 -13.23
C LEU A 182 -22.73 11.32 -12.65
N LEU A 183 -22.84 12.36 -13.48
CA LEU A 183 -22.73 13.72 -12.97
C LEU A 183 -23.90 14.03 -12.03
N PRO A 184 -23.68 14.72 -10.91
CA PRO A 184 -24.76 15.14 -10.04
C PRO A 184 -25.73 16.07 -10.77
N GLU A 185 -26.99 16.04 -10.36
CA GLU A 185 -27.99 17.03 -10.79
C GLU A 185 -27.52 18.46 -10.42
N ALA A 186 -28.05 19.47 -11.12
CA ALA A 186 -27.68 20.86 -10.87
C ALA A 186 -27.87 21.22 -9.38
N GLY A 187 -26.79 21.65 -8.74
CA GLY A 187 -26.77 22.04 -7.32
C GLY A 187 -26.48 20.93 -6.32
N LYS A 188 -26.32 19.67 -6.76
CA LYS A 188 -25.87 18.57 -5.88
C LYS A 188 -24.34 18.44 -5.89
N LYS A 189 -23.78 18.17 -4.72
CA LYS A 189 -22.36 17.84 -4.51
C LYS A 189 -22.15 16.34 -4.58
N LEU A 190 -21.05 15.90 -5.18
CA LEU A 190 -20.65 14.50 -5.24
C LEU A 190 -19.81 14.10 -4.02
N PHE A 191 -19.01 15.04 -3.50
CA PHE A 191 -18.10 14.90 -2.38
C PHE A 191 -18.41 15.95 -1.29
N PRO A 192 -19.64 15.99 -0.73
CA PRO A 192 -19.90 16.81 0.44
C PRO A 192 -18.99 16.38 1.59
N TYR A 193 -18.48 17.34 2.38
CA TYR A 193 -17.77 17.01 3.61
C TYR A 193 -18.69 16.26 4.57
N ILE A 194 -18.23 15.12 5.09
CA ILE A 194 -18.91 14.32 6.09
C ILE A 194 -18.12 14.42 7.39
N ASP A 195 -18.80 14.73 8.48
CA ASP A 195 -18.17 14.86 9.80
C ASP A 195 -18.11 13.48 10.49
N PRO A 196 -16.91 12.94 10.79
CA PRO A 196 -16.79 11.65 11.49
C PRO A 196 -17.36 11.67 12.92
N PHE A 197 -17.66 12.85 13.48
CA PHE A 197 -18.32 12.99 14.78
C PHE A 197 -19.85 13.01 14.69
N ASP A 198 -20.44 13.03 13.47
CA ASP A 198 -21.88 12.93 13.29
C ASP A 198 -22.33 11.46 13.33
N PRO A 199 -23.10 11.03 14.35
CA PRO A 199 -23.57 9.66 14.47
C PRO A 199 -24.62 9.28 13.40
N ALA A 200 -25.17 10.25 12.67
CA ALA A 200 -26.09 10.02 11.56
C ALA A 200 -25.39 9.79 10.21
N SER A 201 -24.04 9.82 10.18
CA SER A 201 -23.27 9.47 8.98
C SER A 201 -23.45 7.99 8.67
N GLU A 202 -24.32 7.68 7.70
CA GLU A 202 -24.53 6.32 7.22
C GLU A 202 -23.34 5.86 6.37
N LEU A 203 -22.99 4.57 6.50
CA LEU A 203 -22.08 3.92 5.57
C LEU A 203 -22.68 3.99 4.17
N MET A 204 -21.96 4.63 3.24
CA MET A 204 -22.40 4.72 1.85
C MET A 204 -22.31 3.35 1.18
N GLU A 205 -23.19 3.11 0.21
CA GLU A 205 -23.12 1.90 -0.62
C GLU A 205 -21.78 1.82 -1.35
N PRO A 206 -21.14 0.63 -1.41
CA PRO A 206 -19.91 0.46 -2.16
C PRO A 206 -20.09 0.84 -3.64
N GLY A 207 -19.12 1.59 -4.17
CA GLY A 207 -19.06 1.91 -5.59
C GLY A 207 -18.70 0.70 -6.47
N GLN A 208 -18.30 0.96 -7.71
CA GLN A 208 -17.75 -0.11 -8.57
C GLN A 208 -16.46 -0.67 -7.93
N GLN A 209 -16.41 -1.99 -7.79
CA GLN A 209 -15.27 -2.72 -7.25
C GLN A 209 -14.65 -3.62 -8.32
N VAL A 210 -13.34 -3.79 -8.24
CA VAL A 210 -12.54 -4.65 -9.10
C VAL A 210 -11.67 -5.50 -8.20
N VAL A 211 -11.64 -6.81 -8.44
CA VAL A 211 -10.87 -7.79 -7.65
C VAL A 211 -9.60 -8.25 -8.36
N ASP A 212 -9.36 -7.76 -9.58
CA ASP A 212 -8.13 -8.02 -10.32
C ASP A 212 -6.91 -7.52 -9.53
N LEU A 213 -5.80 -8.28 -9.60
CA LEU A 213 -4.56 -7.89 -8.94
C LEU A 213 -3.89 -6.78 -9.76
N VAL A 214 -3.60 -5.66 -9.09
CA VAL A 214 -3.01 -4.48 -9.72
C VAL A 214 -1.84 -3.97 -8.88
N GLU A 215 -0.99 -3.17 -9.52
CA GLU A 215 0.26 -2.69 -8.93
C GLU A 215 0.39 -1.17 -9.07
N LEU A 216 1.08 -0.52 -8.13
CA LEU A 216 1.34 0.92 -8.19
C LEU A 216 2.18 1.34 -9.42
N VAL A 217 2.99 0.43 -9.98
CA VAL A 217 3.73 0.69 -11.24
C VAL A 217 2.79 0.93 -12.43
N SER A 218 1.53 0.50 -12.33
CA SER A 218 0.46 0.73 -13.31
C SER A 218 -0.21 2.10 -13.18
N LEU A 219 0.12 2.90 -12.15
CA LEU A 219 -0.48 4.23 -11.95
C LEU A 219 -0.14 5.20 -13.10
N PHE A 220 1.12 5.21 -13.56
CA PHE A 220 1.58 6.08 -14.64
C PHE A 220 0.86 5.85 -15.98
N PRO A 221 0.81 4.62 -16.54
CA PRO A 221 0.06 4.36 -17.77
C PRO A 221 -1.46 4.50 -17.61
N THR A 222 -1.98 4.37 -16.39
CA THR A 222 -3.42 4.55 -16.12
C THR A 222 -3.81 6.02 -16.13
N LEU A 223 -3.07 6.88 -15.41
CA LEU A 223 -3.36 8.32 -15.36
C LEU A 223 -3.19 9.01 -16.72
N THR A 224 -2.14 8.64 -17.47
CA THR A 224 -1.94 9.16 -18.84
C THR A 224 -3.11 8.81 -19.75
N GLY A 225 -3.53 7.54 -19.72
CA GLY A 225 -4.68 7.07 -20.48
C GLY A 225 -6.00 7.72 -20.07
N LEU A 226 -6.29 7.83 -18.77
CA LEU A 226 -7.51 8.43 -18.26
C LEU A 226 -7.60 9.92 -18.61
N ALA A 227 -6.46 10.62 -18.62
CA ALA A 227 -6.37 12.02 -19.01
C ALA A 227 -6.46 12.25 -20.54
N GLY A 228 -6.63 11.19 -21.34
CA GLY A 228 -6.69 11.27 -22.80
C GLY A 228 -5.34 11.58 -23.47
N LEU A 229 -4.23 11.37 -22.76
CA LEU A 229 -2.88 11.48 -23.32
C LEU A 229 -2.47 10.15 -23.96
N HIS A 230 -1.41 10.19 -24.78
CA HIS A 230 -0.82 8.97 -25.32
C HIS A 230 -0.22 8.14 -24.17
N VAL A 231 -0.67 6.89 -24.02
CA VAL A 231 -0.13 5.95 -23.03
C VAL A 231 1.29 5.56 -23.46
N PRO A 232 2.31 5.69 -22.58
CA PRO A 232 3.67 5.30 -22.92
C PRO A 232 3.78 3.84 -23.39
N PRO A 233 4.71 3.52 -24.31
CA PRO A 233 4.91 2.16 -24.78
C PRO A 233 5.45 1.25 -23.66
N ARG A 234 5.26 -0.06 -23.80
CA ARG A 234 5.86 -1.05 -22.90
C ARG A 234 7.38 -0.92 -22.93
N CYS A 235 8.03 -0.94 -21.77
CA CYS A 235 9.49 -0.94 -21.68
C CYS A 235 10.10 -2.23 -22.28
N PRO A 236 11.25 -2.16 -22.98
CA PRO A 236 12.09 -3.33 -23.22
C PRO A 236 12.77 -3.78 -21.91
N ILE A 237 13.32 -4.99 -21.89
CA ILE A 237 14.04 -5.52 -20.73
C ILE A 237 15.52 -5.68 -21.11
N PRO A 238 16.48 -4.95 -20.49
CA PRO A 238 16.30 -3.85 -19.53
C PRO A 238 15.94 -2.52 -20.21
N SER A 239 15.49 -1.55 -19.42
CA SER A 239 14.97 -0.25 -19.88
C SER A 239 15.80 0.97 -19.48
N PHE A 240 16.99 0.81 -18.88
CA PHE A 240 17.82 1.93 -18.38
C PHE A 240 18.17 3.00 -19.44
N HIS A 241 18.14 2.64 -20.72
CA HIS A 241 18.46 3.50 -21.86
C HIS A 241 17.22 4.19 -22.46
N VAL A 242 16.03 3.90 -21.95
CA VAL A 242 14.75 4.41 -22.47
C VAL A 242 14.20 5.48 -21.52
N GLU A 243 13.97 6.69 -22.04
CA GLU A 243 13.51 7.82 -21.22
C GLU A 243 12.02 7.75 -20.86
N LEU A 244 11.18 7.24 -21.77
CA LEU A 244 9.73 7.22 -21.62
C LEU A 244 9.14 5.87 -22.07
N CYS A 245 8.85 5.02 -21.10
CA CYS A 245 8.12 3.77 -21.29
C CYS A 245 7.41 3.40 -19.97
N ARG A 246 6.64 2.31 -19.97
CA ARG A 246 5.94 1.81 -18.77
C ARG A 246 6.20 0.33 -18.49
N GLU A 247 6.53 0.05 -17.23
CA GLU A 247 6.70 -1.30 -16.70
C GLU A 247 5.39 -1.94 -16.20
N GLY A 248 4.40 -1.14 -15.83
CA GLY A 248 3.05 -1.62 -15.51
C GLY A 248 2.13 -1.72 -16.72
N GLN A 249 0.98 -2.36 -16.53
CA GLN A 249 -0.11 -2.32 -17.49
C GLN A 249 -1.00 -1.10 -17.27
N SER A 250 -1.76 -0.68 -18.28
CA SER A 250 -2.77 0.36 -18.06
C SER A 250 -4.05 -0.28 -17.55
N LEU A 251 -4.65 0.29 -16.51
CA LEU A 251 -5.89 -0.22 -15.91
C LEU A 251 -7.16 0.28 -16.64
N LEU A 252 -7.01 0.91 -17.82
CA LEU A 252 -8.12 1.49 -18.58
C LEU A 252 -9.24 0.50 -18.92
N LYS A 253 -8.90 -0.79 -19.12
CA LYS A 253 -9.87 -1.86 -19.40
C LYS A 253 -10.99 -1.94 -18.34
N HIS A 254 -10.68 -1.62 -17.09
CA HIS A 254 -11.65 -1.67 -15.99
C HIS A 254 -12.65 -0.50 -15.98
N PHE A 255 -12.47 0.52 -16.83
CA PHE A 255 -13.33 1.71 -16.92
C PHE A 255 -14.26 1.70 -18.14
N ARG A 256 -14.39 0.56 -18.84
CA ARG A 256 -15.27 0.37 -20.02
C ARG A 256 -15.04 1.38 -21.15
N PHE A 257 -13.78 1.66 -21.51
CA PHE A 257 -13.47 2.37 -22.75
C PHE A 257 -13.80 1.47 -23.95
N GLN A 258 -14.92 1.72 -24.63
CA GLN A 258 -15.38 0.92 -25.78
C GLN A 258 -14.55 1.12 -27.07
N ASP A 259 -13.63 2.09 -27.11
CA ASP A 259 -12.97 2.55 -28.34
C ASP A 259 -11.45 2.31 -28.42
N LEU A 260 -10.87 1.53 -27.51
CA LEU A 260 -9.50 1.06 -27.72
C LEU A 260 -9.62 -0.30 -28.38
N GLU A 261 -9.17 -0.40 -29.64
CA GLU A 261 -8.85 -1.68 -30.28
C GLU A 261 -8.00 -2.46 -29.28
N GLU A 262 -8.64 -3.41 -28.60
CA GLU A 262 -7.94 -4.34 -27.72
C GLU A 262 -6.90 -5.02 -28.58
N ASP A 263 -5.64 -4.95 -28.15
CA ASP A 263 -4.61 -5.81 -28.69
C ASP A 263 -5.02 -7.23 -28.30
N LEU A 264 -5.78 -7.91 -29.19
CA LEU A 264 -6.39 -9.24 -29.04
C LEU A 264 -5.35 -10.37 -28.83
N THR A 265 -4.11 -10.01 -28.54
CA THR A 265 -2.97 -10.90 -28.28
C THR A 265 -2.74 -11.17 -26.79
N LEU A 266 -3.55 -10.60 -25.89
CA LEU A 266 -3.35 -10.67 -24.42
C LEU A 266 -4.28 -11.66 -23.67
N HIS A 267 -5.04 -12.51 -24.37
CA HIS A 267 -5.69 -13.63 -23.69
C HIS A 267 -4.60 -14.61 -23.19
N ASP A 268 -4.57 -14.83 -21.87
CA ASP A 268 -3.70 -15.77 -21.14
C ASP A 268 -2.26 -15.30 -20.80
N ASN A 269 -2.04 -14.02 -20.46
CA ASN A 269 -0.80 -13.64 -19.79
C ASN A 269 -0.90 -13.85 -18.26
N PRO A 270 -0.22 -14.85 -17.66
CA PRO A 270 -0.29 -15.11 -16.22
C PRO A 270 0.22 -13.94 -15.36
N HIS A 271 1.05 -13.05 -15.94
CA HIS A 271 1.53 -11.85 -15.26
C HIS A 271 0.41 -10.83 -14.94
N GLU A 272 -0.75 -10.89 -15.61
CA GLU A 272 -1.90 -10.01 -15.30
C GLU A 272 -2.65 -10.45 -14.04
N SER A 273 -2.40 -11.67 -13.57
CA SER A 273 -3.00 -12.23 -12.37
C SER A 273 -2.03 -12.20 -11.17
N ILE A 274 -0.99 -11.37 -11.25
CA ILE A 274 0.05 -11.26 -10.22
C ILE A 274 0.28 -9.78 -9.86
N ALA A 275 0.32 -9.50 -8.56
CA ALA A 275 0.97 -8.30 -8.03
C ALA A 275 2.33 -8.67 -7.44
N TYR A 276 3.38 -7.97 -7.86
CA TYR A 276 4.75 -8.19 -7.39
C TYR A 276 5.07 -7.29 -6.20
N SER A 277 5.86 -7.82 -5.27
CA SER A 277 6.46 -7.05 -4.19
C SER A 277 7.85 -7.60 -3.90
N GLN A 278 8.73 -6.76 -3.36
CA GLN A 278 10.04 -7.21 -2.94
C GLN A 278 10.58 -6.39 -1.77
N TYR A 279 11.42 -7.01 -0.95
CA TYR A 279 12.10 -6.33 0.14
C TYR A 279 13.52 -6.84 0.37
N PRO A 280 14.53 -5.96 0.53
CA PRO A 280 15.90 -6.38 0.77
C PRO A 280 16.20 -6.66 2.25
N ARG A 281 17.16 -7.55 2.50
CA ARG A 281 17.72 -7.83 3.83
C ARG A 281 19.24 -7.85 3.81
N PRO A 282 19.89 -7.40 4.90
CA PRO A 282 21.34 -7.43 5.03
C PRO A 282 21.89 -8.78 5.53
N ALA A 283 21.03 -9.62 6.12
CA ALA A 283 21.35 -10.92 6.69
C ALA A 283 20.05 -11.73 6.92
N ASP A 284 20.18 -13.02 7.20
CA ASP A 284 19.06 -13.92 7.49
C ASP A 284 18.40 -13.67 8.84
N TYR A 285 19.17 -13.21 9.83
CA TYR A 285 18.62 -12.91 11.15
C TYR A 285 18.37 -11.40 11.30
N PRO A 286 17.27 -10.97 11.93
CA PRO A 286 16.99 -9.56 12.14
C PRO A 286 18.11 -8.86 12.92
N GLN A 287 18.58 -7.74 12.39
CA GLN A 287 19.62 -6.89 12.97
C GLN A 287 19.27 -5.41 12.80
N TRP A 288 20.11 -4.52 13.33
CA TRP A 288 19.83 -3.08 13.45
C TRP A 288 19.45 -2.37 12.14
N ASN A 289 19.90 -2.85 10.98
CA ASN A 289 19.58 -2.30 9.66
C ASN A 289 18.66 -3.22 8.81
N SER A 290 18.06 -4.27 9.37
CA SER A 290 17.16 -5.17 8.60
C SER A 290 15.91 -4.47 8.08
N ASP A 291 15.43 -3.44 8.79
CA ASP A 291 14.33 -2.61 8.32
C ASP A 291 14.70 -1.83 7.07
N LYS A 292 15.91 -1.25 6.98
CA LYS A 292 16.32 -0.33 5.91
C LYS A 292 17.79 -0.52 5.57
N PRO A 293 18.18 -1.65 4.96
CA PRO A 293 19.57 -1.88 4.58
C PRO A 293 19.99 -0.86 3.53
N SER A 294 21.20 -0.31 3.65
CA SER A 294 21.79 0.47 2.57
C SER A 294 22.13 -0.46 1.40
N LEU A 295 22.12 0.03 0.15
CA LEU A 295 22.37 -0.79 -1.05
C LEU A 295 23.60 -1.71 -0.91
N LYS A 296 24.73 -1.17 -0.45
CA LYS A 296 25.98 -1.91 -0.25
C LYS A 296 25.91 -3.04 0.80
N ASP A 297 24.93 -2.98 1.71
CA ASP A 297 24.77 -3.93 2.81
C ASP A 297 23.75 -5.02 2.48
N ILE A 298 23.02 -4.91 1.35
CA ILE A 298 22.03 -5.90 0.93
C ILE A 298 22.76 -7.19 0.53
N LYS A 299 22.29 -8.32 1.07
CA LYS A 299 22.80 -9.65 0.72
C LYS A 299 21.69 -10.60 0.29
N VAL A 300 20.45 -10.32 0.70
CA VAL A 300 19.28 -11.13 0.38
C VAL A 300 18.21 -10.21 -0.18
N MET A 301 17.47 -10.68 -1.18
CA MET A 301 16.27 -10.05 -1.70
C MET A 301 15.10 -11.01 -1.59
N GLY A 302 14.05 -10.62 -0.89
CA GLY A 302 12.79 -11.36 -0.86
C GLY A 302 11.91 -10.92 -2.01
N TYR A 303 11.72 -11.78 -3.02
CA TYR A 303 10.79 -11.56 -4.12
C TYR A 303 9.47 -12.27 -3.82
N SER A 304 8.36 -11.55 -3.94
CA SER A 304 7.02 -12.04 -3.61
C SER A 304 6.07 -11.89 -4.79
N ILE A 305 5.28 -12.94 -5.01
CA ILE A 305 4.18 -13.02 -5.97
C ILE A 305 2.89 -13.12 -5.15
N ARG A 306 1.94 -12.24 -5.43
CA ARG A 306 0.57 -12.31 -4.91
C ARG A 306 -0.40 -12.57 -6.06
N THR A 307 -1.01 -13.75 -6.07
CA THR A 307 -2.17 -14.10 -6.94
C THR A 307 -3.45 -13.97 -6.13
N ILE A 308 -4.62 -14.19 -6.71
CA ILE A 308 -5.88 -14.17 -5.94
C ILE A 308 -5.93 -15.28 -4.89
N ASP A 309 -5.22 -16.38 -5.14
CA ASP A 309 -5.28 -17.61 -4.34
C ASP A 309 -4.19 -17.71 -3.27
N TYR A 310 -3.02 -17.10 -3.49
CA TYR A 310 -1.90 -17.23 -2.57
C TYR A 310 -0.88 -16.08 -2.65
N ARG A 311 -0.07 -15.99 -1.60
CA ARG A 311 1.22 -15.28 -1.61
C ARG A 311 2.36 -16.29 -1.57
N TYR A 312 3.30 -16.16 -2.50
CA TYR A 312 4.53 -16.96 -2.54
C TYR A 312 5.75 -16.04 -2.52
N THR A 313 6.64 -16.23 -1.56
CA THR A 313 7.87 -15.43 -1.41
C THR A 313 9.09 -16.33 -1.36
N VAL A 314 10.16 -15.96 -2.07
CA VAL A 314 11.48 -16.58 -1.93
C VAL A 314 12.52 -15.54 -1.58
N TRP A 315 13.29 -15.83 -0.54
CA TRP A 315 14.41 -15.01 -0.08
C TRP A 315 15.70 -15.56 -0.68
N VAL A 316 16.27 -14.84 -1.63
CA VAL A 316 17.41 -15.32 -2.44
C VAL A 316 18.64 -14.45 -2.26
N GLY A 317 19.82 -15.04 -2.46
CA GLY A 317 21.08 -14.29 -2.48
C GLY A 317 21.04 -13.16 -3.53
N PHE A 318 21.52 -11.98 -3.15
CA PHE A 318 21.53 -10.79 -4.01
C PHE A 318 22.90 -10.12 -4.01
N ASN A 319 23.45 -9.88 -5.20
CA ASN A 319 24.69 -9.13 -5.38
C ASN A 319 24.37 -7.65 -5.68
N PRO A 320 24.59 -6.72 -4.73
CA PRO A 320 24.27 -5.30 -4.92
C PRO A 320 25.25 -4.57 -5.85
N HIS A 321 26.41 -5.15 -6.18
CA HIS A 321 27.34 -4.55 -7.14
C HIS A 321 26.92 -4.79 -8.58
N GLU A 322 26.32 -5.94 -8.85
CA GLU A 322 25.88 -6.36 -10.20
C GLU A 322 24.36 -6.26 -10.38
N PHE A 323 23.61 -5.98 -9.30
CA PHE A 323 22.16 -6.04 -9.26
C PHE A 323 21.60 -7.40 -9.70
N LEU A 324 22.28 -8.48 -9.28
CA LEU A 324 21.97 -9.84 -9.70
C LEU A 324 21.38 -10.64 -8.53
N ALA A 325 20.17 -11.17 -8.72
CA ALA A 325 19.55 -12.14 -7.81
C ALA A 325 19.93 -13.57 -8.21
N ASN A 326 20.32 -14.40 -7.24
CA ASN A 326 20.67 -15.80 -7.46
C ASN A 326 19.55 -16.72 -6.99
N PHE A 327 18.62 -17.07 -7.90
CA PHE A 327 17.49 -17.95 -7.59
C PHE A 327 17.87 -19.42 -7.31
N SER A 328 19.14 -19.79 -7.43
CA SER A 328 19.65 -21.09 -6.95
C SER A 328 20.14 -21.04 -5.49
N ASP A 329 20.30 -19.85 -4.93
CA ASP A 329 20.73 -19.60 -3.55
C ASP A 329 19.53 -19.13 -2.72
N VAL A 330 18.63 -20.06 -2.40
CA VAL A 330 17.40 -19.81 -1.64
C VAL A 330 17.68 -19.96 -0.14
N HIS A 331 17.56 -18.86 0.59
CA HIS A 331 17.75 -18.79 2.04
C HIS A 331 16.52 -19.27 2.81
N ALA A 332 15.33 -18.88 2.34
CA ALA A 332 14.04 -19.29 2.90
C ALA A 332 12.92 -19.07 1.87
N GLY A 333 11.76 -19.67 2.12
CA GLY A 333 10.56 -19.40 1.35
C GLY A 333 9.31 -19.37 2.20
N GLU A 334 8.26 -18.76 1.64
CA GLU A 334 6.97 -18.56 2.27
C GLU A 334 5.85 -18.86 1.27
N LEU A 335 4.80 -19.56 1.72
CA LEU A 335 3.60 -19.83 0.95
C LEU A 335 2.38 -19.76 1.86
N TYR A 336 1.49 -18.79 1.59
CA TYR A 336 0.26 -18.57 2.35
C TYR A 336 -0.93 -18.58 1.39
N PHE A 337 -1.96 -19.37 1.68
CA PHE A 337 -3.16 -19.52 0.86
C PHE A 337 -4.28 -18.61 1.35
N VAL A 338 -4.85 -17.80 0.46
CA VAL A 338 -5.84 -16.77 0.81
C VAL A 338 -7.11 -17.38 1.41
N ASP A 339 -7.61 -18.48 0.82
CA ASP A 339 -8.87 -19.09 1.25
C ASP A 339 -8.79 -19.74 2.65
N SER A 340 -7.69 -20.44 2.93
CA SER A 340 -7.53 -21.19 4.19
C SER A 340 -6.75 -20.43 5.27
N ASP A 341 -5.93 -19.48 4.86
CA ASP A 341 -5.02 -18.70 5.73
C ASP A 341 -4.99 -17.21 5.30
N PRO A 342 -6.14 -16.50 5.41
CA PRO A 342 -6.23 -15.11 4.97
C PRO A 342 -5.38 -14.14 5.80
N PHE A 343 -4.99 -14.53 7.02
CA PHE A 343 -4.12 -13.74 7.89
C PHE A 343 -2.64 -13.99 7.61
N GLN A 344 -2.28 -15.09 6.94
CA GLN A 344 -0.89 -15.46 6.58
C GLN A 344 -0.08 -16.01 7.77
N ASP A 345 -0.75 -16.72 8.67
CA ASP A 345 -0.19 -17.29 9.91
C ASP A 345 0.51 -18.63 9.71
N HIS A 346 0.19 -19.36 8.64
CA HIS A 346 0.56 -20.75 8.43
C HIS A 346 1.38 -20.93 7.15
N ASN A 347 2.70 -20.77 7.26
CA ASN A 347 3.62 -20.95 6.14
C ASN A 347 3.67 -22.43 5.67
N MET A 348 3.22 -22.67 4.44
CA MET A 348 3.16 -24.00 3.80
C MET A 348 4.35 -24.28 2.85
N TYR A 349 5.37 -23.42 2.81
CA TYR A 349 6.46 -23.52 1.83
C TYR A 349 7.20 -24.86 1.89
N ASN A 350 7.57 -25.35 3.07
CA ASN A 350 8.31 -26.61 3.22
C ASN A 350 7.46 -27.83 2.83
N ASP A 351 6.16 -27.81 3.14
CA ASP A 351 5.25 -28.90 2.79
C ASP A 351 5.00 -28.96 1.26
N SER A 352 5.06 -27.81 0.59
CA SER A 352 4.90 -27.71 -0.87
C SER A 352 6.02 -28.37 -1.68
N GLN A 353 7.21 -28.55 -1.10
CA GLN A 353 8.36 -29.19 -1.73
C GLN A 353 8.24 -30.73 -1.76
N GLY A 354 7.34 -31.32 -0.97
CA GLY A 354 7.27 -32.76 -0.69
C GLY A 354 6.25 -33.60 -1.48
N GLY A 355 5.34 -32.99 -2.26
CA GLY A 355 4.33 -33.71 -3.07
C GLY A 355 2.94 -33.04 -3.12
N ASP A 356 2.13 -33.41 -4.12
CA ASP A 356 0.77 -32.96 -4.53
C ASP A 356 0.52 -31.46 -4.81
N LEU A 357 1.24 -30.54 -4.15
CA LEU A 357 1.11 -29.08 -4.34
C LEU A 357 1.77 -28.55 -5.64
N GLN A 358 2.61 -29.34 -6.30
CA GLN A 358 3.17 -29.00 -7.63
C GLN A 358 2.08 -28.83 -8.70
N SER A 359 0.89 -29.41 -8.49
CA SER A 359 -0.25 -29.26 -9.41
C SER A 359 -0.98 -27.92 -9.27
N LEU A 360 -0.86 -27.25 -8.12
CA LEU A 360 -1.51 -25.97 -7.81
C LEU A 360 -0.70 -24.76 -8.25
N ILE A 361 0.61 -24.93 -8.49
CA ILE A 361 1.50 -23.84 -8.86
C ILE A 361 2.41 -24.27 -10.03
N PRO A 362 1.90 -24.34 -11.28
CA PRO A 362 2.61 -24.91 -12.43
C PRO A 362 3.93 -24.20 -12.80
N TRP A 363 4.15 -22.98 -12.29
CA TRP A 363 5.18 -22.05 -12.76
C TRP A 363 6.32 -21.79 -11.77
N VAL A 364 6.27 -22.35 -10.56
CA VAL A 364 7.09 -21.86 -9.42
C VAL A 364 8.28 -22.76 -9.04
N VAL A 365 8.38 -23.97 -9.60
CA VAL A 365 9.54 -24.84 -9.34
C VAL A 365 10.49 -24.80 -10.54
N PRO A 366 11.76 -24.37 -10.39
CA PRO A 366 12.78 -24.62 -11.40
C PRO A 366 12.93 -26.14 -11.54
N THR A 367 12.65 -26.67 -12.72
CA THR A 367 12.90 -28.09 -13.01
C THR A 367 14.40 -28.37 -12.88
N THR A 368 14.84 -28.88 -11.74
CA THR A 368 16.12 -29.57 -11.60
C THR A 368 15.98 -30.97 -12.22
N LYS A 369 15.85 -31.03 -13.55
CA LYS A 369 16.16 -32.26 -14.29
C LYS A 369 17.45 -32.02 -15.04
N GLY A 370 18.50 -32.64 -14.49
CA GLY A 370 19.86 -32.58 -15.00
C GLY A 370 19.99 -33.03 -16.45
N VAL A 371 21.03 -32.51 -17.09
CA VAL A 371 21.62 -33.05 -18.32
C VAL A 371 22.75 -33.99 -17.92
#